data_AF-A0A8T4TVQ4-F1
#
_entry.id   AF-A0A8T4TVQ4-F1
#
_cell.length_a   1.000
_cell.length_b   1.000
_cell.length_c   1.000
_cell.angle_alpha   90.00
_cell.angle_beta   90.00
_cell.angle_gamma   90.00
#
_symmetry.space_group_name_H-M   'P 1'
#
loop_
_entity.id
_entity.type
_entity.pdbx_description
1 polymer ?
#
loop_
_entity_poly.entity_id
_entity_poly.type
_entity_poly.pdbx_seq_one_letter_code
_entity_poly.pdbx_strand_id
1 'polypeptide(L)'
;MTGLDEERIRNSFEKVRKDMSFLKKELESVKLELNRQKEEEKGLKLKIDDILRFINEIKDNMSFFYKISSGNDGVINNHQQSSTIINNEHQSSSTNNNQPESINDLKEDFESLFRGLTDREFSVFMAIYQLEEDLHGLVRYSDVSKMLKITQITVRNYVNSMISMNIPIEKHRQYNRKVSLSIKKELRDLNLATKLLKLRQSGSHSQKTLFE
;
A
#
# COMPACT_ATOMS: atom_id res chain seq x y z
N MET A 1 -59.77 -9.56 53.11
CA MET A 1 -59.46 -9.46 51.67
C MET A 1 -60.64 -10.03 50.91
N THR A 2 -61.15 -9.31 49.94
CA THR A 2 -62.22 -9.82 49.05
C THR A 2 -61.60 -10.77 48.03
N GLY A 3 -62.35 -11.72 47.48
CA GLY A 3 -61.81 -12.65 46.45
C GLY A 3 -61.21 -11.93 45.23
N LEU A 4 -61.64 -10.68 44.97
CA LEU A 4 -61.11 -9.81 43.93
C LEU A 4 -59.66 -9.35 44.21
N ASP A 5 -59.31 -9.14 45.49
CA ASP A 5 -57.97 -8.70 45.90
C ASP A 5 -56.96 -9.86 45.80
N GLU A 6 -57.38 -11.09 46.13
CA GLU A 6 -56.55 -12.29 45.99
C GLU A 6 -56.22 -12.58 44.52
N GLU A 7 -57.19 -12.43 43.62
CA GLU A 7 -57.00 -12.63 42.18
C GLU A 7 -56.03 -11.59 41.57
N ARG A 8 -56.15 -10.33 41.98
CA ARG A 8 -55.22 -9.26 41.56
C ARG A 8 -53.78 -9.51 42.03
N ILE A 9 -53.62 -9.99 43.25
CA ILE A 9 -52.31 -10.35 43.80
C ILE A 9 -51.74 -11.54 43.04
N ARG A 10 -52.53 -12.59 42.80
CA ARG A 10 -52.12 -13.76 42.02
C ARG A 10 -51.67 -13.40 40.61
N ASN A 11 -52.43 -12.54 39.92
CA ASN A 11 -52.08 -12.06 38.57
C ASN A 11 -50.79 -11.23 38.54
N SER A 12 -50.55 -10.44 39.59
CA SER A 12 -49.30 -9.68 39.73
C SER A 12 -48.09 -10.62 39.89
N PHE A 13 -48.21 -11.65 40.73
CA PHE A 13 -47.15 -12.66 40.91
C PHE A 13 -46.94 -13.53 39.66
N GLU A 14 -47.98 -13.85 38.91
CA GLU A 14 -47.88 -14.53 37.62
C GLU A 14 -47.04 -13.74 36.61
N LYS A 15 -47.28 -12.42 36.51
CA LYS A 15 -46.49 -11.54 35.63
C LYS A 15 -45.03 -11.49 36.05
N VAL A 16 -44.77 -11.28 37.34
CA VAL A 16 -43.40 -11.28 37.88
C VAL A 16 -42.69 -12.60 37.58
N ARG A 17 -43.38 -13.74 37.70
CA ARG A 17 -42.80 -15.06 37.40
C ARG A 17 -42.46 -15.21 35.91
N LYS A 18 -43.30 -14.71 35.02
CA LYS A 18 -43.05 -14.71 33.56
C LYS A 18 -41.84 -13.85 33.23
N ASP A 19 -41.77 -12.64 33.77
CA ASP A 19 -40.65 -11.72 33.57
C ASP A 19 -39.35 -12.31 34.12
N MET A 20 -39.37 -12.91 35.32
CA MET A 20 -38.23 -13.59 35.91
C MET A 20 -37.73 -14.76 35.03
N SER A 21 -38.67 -15.51 34.45
CA SER A 21 -38.34 -16.64 33.57
C SER A 21 -37.76 -16.16 32.24
N PHE A 22 -38.27 -15.05 31.69
CA PHE A 22 -37.72 -14.41 30.51
C PHE A 22 -36.31 -13.89 30.77
N LEU A 23 -36.10 -13.15 31.87
CA LEU A 23 -34.80 -12.62 32.26
C LEU A 23 -33.75 -13.72 32.46
N LYS A 24 -34.14 -14.85 33.04
CA LYS A 24 -33.26 -16.01 33.19
C LYS A 24 -32.81 -16.58 31.84
N LYS A 25 -33.71 -16.64 30.85
CA LYS A 25 -33.37 -17.11 29.49
C LYS A 25 -32.43 -16.13 28.79
N GLU A 26 -32.71 -14.83 28.88
CA GLU A 26 -31.83 -13.79 28.35
C GLU A 26 -30.43 -13.86 28.98
N LEU A 27 -30.35 -14.04 30.30
CA LEU A 27 -29.08 -14.18 31.01
C LEU A 27 -28.26 -15.39 30.53
N GLU A 28 -28.91 -16.54 30.32
CA GLU A 28 -28.24 -17.72 29.77
C GLU A 28 -27.79 -17.50 28.32
N SER A 29 -28.59 -16.83 27.50
CA SER A 29 -28.22 -16.46 26.13
C SER A 29 -27.00 -15.54 26.08
N VAL A 30 -26.98 -14.49 26.92
CA VAL A 30 -25.85 -13.56 27.05
C VAL A 30 -24.60 -14.29 27.52
N LYS A 31 -24.72 -15.22 28.47
CA LYS A 31 -23.59 -16.00 28.98
C LYS A 31 -22.99 -16.92 27.90
N LEU A 32 -23.84 -17.50 27.06
CA LEU A 32 -23.39 -18.32 25.94
C LEU A 32 -22.61 -17.47 24.92
N GLU A 33 -23.15 -16.31 24.57
CA GLU A 33 -22.50 -15.40 23.63
C GLU A 33 -21.18 -14.85 24.18
N LEU A 34 -21.12 -14.53 25.47
CA LEU A 34 -19.88 -14.09 26.13
C LEU A 34 -18.78 -15.17 26.06
N ASN A 35 -19.13 -16.44 26.27
CA ASN A 35 -18.18 -17.53 26.14
C ASN A 35 -17.71 -17.72 24.69
N ARG A 36 -18.61 -17.56 23.72
CA ARG A 36 -18.28 -17.63 22.29
C ARG A 36 -17.26 -16.54 21.92
N GLN A 37 -17.51 -15.30 22.34
CA GLN A 37 -16.60 -14.18 22.12
C GLN A 37 -15.23 -14.40 22.76
N LYS A 38 -15.18 -14.96 23.98
CA LYS A 38 -13.93 -15.27 24.67
C LYS A 38 -13.06 -16.29 23.93
N GLU A 39 -13.68 -17.29 23.30
CA GLU A 39 -12.94 -18.27 22.48
C GLU A 39 -12.44 -17.63 21.17
N GLU A 40 -13.23 -16.76 20.54
CA GLU A 40 -12.78 -15.99 19.37
C GLU A 40 -11.59 -15.08 19.70
N GLU A 41 -11.64 -14.37 20.83
CA GLU A 41 -10.55 -13.52 21.32
C GLU A 41 -9.27 -14.33 21.55
N LYS A 42 -9.39 -15.51 22.16
CA LYS A 42 -8.26 -16.43 22.35
C LYS A 42 -7.66 -16.88 21.02
N GLY A 43 -8.51 -17.21 20.04
CA GLY A 43 -8.08 -17.57 18.69
C GLY A 43 -7.35 -16.44 17.97
N LEU A 44 -7.83 -15.20 18.11
CA LEU A 44 -7.17 -14.01 17.56
C LEU A 44 -5.80 -13.77 18.21
N LYS A 45 -5.70 -13.94 19.53
CA LYS A 45 -4.43 -13.79 20.26
C LYS A 45 -3.37 -14.77 19.76
N LEU A 46 -3.72 -16.04 19.54
CA LEU A 46 -2.80 -17.03 18.98
C LEU A 46 -2.29 -16.64 17.59
N LYS A 47 -3.16 -16.14 16.72
CA LYS A 47 -2.77 -15.67 15.38
C LYS A 47 -1.82 -14.47 15.45
N ILE A 48 -2.05 -13.54 16.39
CA ILE A 48 -1.16 -12.40 16.62
C ILE A 48 0.22 -12.89 17.06
N ASP A 49 0.29 -13.82 18.01
CA ASP A 49 1.55 -14.39 18.49
C ASP A 49 2.33 -15.08 17.35
N ASP A 50 1.63 -15.80 16.47
CA ASP A 50 2.22 -16.42 15.27
C ASP A 50 2.81 -15.39 14.29
N ILE A 51 2.07 -14.30 14.04
CA ILE A 51 2.54 -13.22 13.17
C ILE A 51 3.78 -12.53 13.77
N LEU A 52 3.76 -12.25 15.08
CA LEU A 52 4.89 -11.64 15.78
C LEU A 52 6.14 -12.51 15.71
N ARG A 53 5.98 -13.83 15.86
CA ARG A 53 7.07 -14.80 15.69
C ARG A 53 7.68 -14.71 14.29
N PHE A 54 6.84 -14.70 13.26
CA PHE A 54 7.27 -14.64 11.86
C PHE A 54 8.00 -13.32 11.54
N ILE A 55 7.52 -12.19 12.06
CA ILE A 55 8.18 -10.89 11.88
C ILE A 55 9.57 -10.89 12.52
N ASN A 56 9.71 -11.45 13.72
CA ASN A 56 11.01 -11.57 14.38
C ASN A 56 11.97 -12.46 13.60
N GLU A 57 11.50 -13.58 13.06
CA GLU A 57 12.30 -14.47 12.22
C GLU A 57 12.81 -13.76 10.95
N ILE A 58 11.95 -12.97 10.29
CA ILE A 58 12.36 -12.15 9.13
C ILE A 58 13.44 -11.14 9.55
N LYS A 59 13.25 -10.46 10.68
CA LYS A 59 14.18 -9.45 11.19
C LYS A 59 15.56 -10.05 11.49
N ASP A 60 15.59 -11.22 12.12
CA ASP A 60 16.82 -11.91 12.45
C ASP A 60 17.56 -12.38 11.19
N ASN A 61 16.83 -12.94 10.23
CA ASN A 61 17.38 -13.30 8.92
C ASN A 61 17.94 -12.07 8.19
N MET A 62 17.23 -10.94 8.22
CA MET A 62 17.68 -9.70 7.59
C MET A 62 18.95 -9.15 8.26
N SER A 63 19.03 -9.20 9.59
CA SER A 63 20.23 -8.80 10.35
C SER A 63 21.45 -9.65 9.97
N PHE A 64 21.26 -10.95 9.75
CA PHE A 64 22.30 -11.85 9.28
C PHE A 64 22.81 -11.47 7.87
N PHE A 65 21.90 -11.17 6.93
CA PHE A 65 22.29 -10.74 5.58
C PHE A 65 23.10 -9.43 5.59
N TYR A 66 22.73 -8.45 6.43
CA TYR A 66 23.48 -7.19 6.55
C TYR A 66 24.88 -7.38 7.14
N LYS A 67 25.12 -8.38 7.98
CA LYS A 67 26.46 -8.69 8.52
C LYS A 67 27.39 -9.32 7.48
N ILE A 68 26.86 -10.07 6.52
CA ILE A 68 27.68 -10.79 5.52
C ILE A 68 27.90 -9.96 4.25
N SER A 69 27.03 -8.99 3.99
CA SER A 69 27.16 -8.10 2.85
C SER A 69 28.21 -7.01 3.12
N SER A 70 29.43 -7.18 2.61
CA SER A 70 30.43 -6.10 2.52
C SER A 70 30.13 -5.07 1.43
N GLY A 71 28.96 -5.14 0.78
CA GLY A 71 28.63 -4.30 -0.38
C GLY A 71 29.73 -4.35 -1.44
N ASN A 72 30.14 -3.18 -1.93
CA ASN A 72 31.26 -3.01 -2.85
C ASN A 72 32.60 -2.71 -2.14
N ASP A 73 32.64 -2.70 -0.79
CA ASP A 73 33.84 -2.30 -0.02
C ASP A 73 35.01 -3.27 -0.17
N GLY A 74 34.76 -4.49 -0.66
CA GLY A 74 35.81 -5.47 -0.98
C GLY A 74 36.45 -5.29 -2.37
N VAL A 75 35.96 -4.36 -3.19
CA VAL A 75 36.44 -4.16 -4.57
C VAL A 75 37.36 -2.93 -4.61
N ILE A 76 38.67 -3.17 -4.67
CA ILE A 76 39.66 -2.10 -4.90
C ILE A 76 39.48 -1.59 -6.34
N ASN A 77 38.77 -0.47 -6.50
CA ASN A 77 38.62 0.18 -7.79
C ASN A 77 39.86 1.04 -8.08
N ASN A 78 40.89 0.43 -8.66
CA ASN A 78 42.15 1.11 -8.99
C ASN A 78 42.16 1.71 -10.41
N HIS A 79 41.02 2.26 -10.86
CA HIS A 79 40.96 2.99 -12.12
C HIS A 79 40.55 4.44 -11.89
N GLN A 80 41.52 5.32 -12.16
CA GLN A 80 41.39 6.75 -12.34
C GLN A 80 40.16 7.07 -13.21
N GLN A 81 39.07 7.50 -12.57
CA GLN A 81 38.03 8.27 -13.24
C GLN A 81 38.08 9.68 -12.67
N SER A 82 38.40 10.62 -13.57
CA SER A 82 38.45 12.04 -13.31
C SER A 82 37.16 12.52 -12.65
N SER A 83 37.32 13.17 -11.51
CA SER A 83 36.29 13.86 -10.75
C SER A 83 35.50 14.85 -11.63
N THR A 84 34.26 14.49 -11.96
CA THR A 84 33.16 15.45 -12.14
C THR A 84 31.95 14.95 -11.37
N ILE A 85 32.12 14.82 -10.05
CA ILE A 85 31.00 14.73 -9.12
C ILE A 85 30.96 16.07 -8.39
N ILE A 86 29.97 16.87 -8.76
CA ILE A 86 29.55 18.04 -8.01
C ILE A 86 29.04 17.50 -6.67
N ASN A 87 29.68 17.91 -5.57
CA ASN A 87 29.24 17.62 -4.21
C ASN A 87 27.85 18.24 -3.99
N ASN A 88 26.79 17.46 -4.20
CA ASN A 88 25.55 17.67 -3.48
C ASN A 88 25.54 16.69 -2.31
N GLU A 89 26.01 17.16 -1.15
CA GLU A 89 25.60 16.63 0.13
C GLU A 89 24.07 16.82 0.26
N HIS A 90 23.30 15.88 -0.29
CA HIS A 90 21.92 15.74 0.12
C HIS A 90 21.90 15.03 1.47
N GLN A 91 21.89 15.88 2.49
CA GLN A 91 21.25 15.69 3.77
C GLN A 91 20.32 14.47 3.78
N SER A 92 20.68 13.50 4.61
CA SER A 92 19.75 12.52 5.17
C SER A 92 18.48 13.23 5.59
N SER A 93 17.46 13.15 4.75
CA SER A 93 16.15 13.66 5.09
C SER A 93 15.61 12.74 6.16
N SER A 94 15.54 13.25 7.39
CA SER A 94 14.78 12.64 8.47
C SER A 94 13.46 12.13 7.93
N THR A 95 13.19 10.84 8.15
CA THR A 95 11.86 10.26 8.00
C THR A 95 10.90 11.01 8.91
N ASN A 96 10.30 12.09 8.42
CA ASN A 96 9.19 12.74 9.09
C ASN A 96 7.99 11.82 8.93
N ASN A 97 7.68 11.09 10.01
CA ASN A 97 6.44 10.34 10.17
C ASN A 97 5.27 11.31 10.36
N ASN A 98 4.98 12.15 9.36
CA ASN A 98 3.74 12.91 9.32
C ASN A 98 2.69 11.97 8.76
N GLN A 99 1.85 11.41 9.64
CA GLN A 99 0.60 10.81 9.16
C GLN A 99 -0.23 11.89 8.47
N PRO A 100 -0.83 11.62 7.30
CA PRO A 100 -1.68 12.59 6.64
C PRO A 100 -2.88 12.91 7.53
N GLU A 101 -3.00 14.18 7.94
CA GLU A 101 -4.07 14.71 8.81
C GLU A 101 -5.44 14.70 8.10
N SER A 102 -5.46 14.63 6.76
CA SER A 102 -6.68 14.58 5.95
C SER A 102 -6.53 13.76 4.65
N ILE A 103 -7.65 13.24 4.16
CA ILE A 103 -7.76 12.58 2.84
C ILE A 103 -7.35 13.54 1.70
N ASN A 104 -7.51 14.84 1.89
CA ASN A 104 -7.13 15.84 0.89
C ASN A 104 -5.61 15.99 0.79
N ASP A 105 -4.89 15.93 1.92
CA ASP A 105 -3.43 16.02 1.95
C ASP A 105 -2.81 14.82 1.22
N LEU A 106 -3.36 13.62 1.44
CA LEU A 106 -2.94 12.42 0.73
C LEU A 106 -3.14 12.52 -0.79
N LYS A 107 -4.21 13.20 -1.23
CA LYS A 107 -4.46 13.44 -2.67
C LYS A 107 -3.46 14.44 -3.25
N GLU A 108 -3.12 15.49 -2.52
CA GLU A 108 -2.15 16.49 -2.95
C GLU A 108 -0.73 15.89 -3.03
N ASP A 109 -0.32 15.15 -2.01
CA ASP A 109 0.94 14.40 -2.00
C ASP A 109 1.00 13.45 -3.19
N PHE A 110 -0.07 12.71 -3.45
CA PHE A 110 -0.15 11.81 -4.59
C PHE A 110 -0.04 12.55 -5.93
N GLU A 111 -0.75 13.66 -6.12
CA GLU A 111 -0.66 14.44 -7.36
C GLU A 111 0.72 15.09 -7.54
N SER A 112 1.39 15.47 -6.45
CA SER A 112 2.74 16.03 -6.48
C SER A 112 3.78 15.05 -7.05
N LEU A 113 3.64 13.74 -6.76
CA LEU A 113 4.51 12.69 -7.31
C LEU A 113 4.47 12.68 -8.84
N PHE A 114 3.28 12.80 -9.44
CA PHE A 114 3.11 12.80 -10.89
C PHE A 114 3.44 14.14 -11.55
N ARG A 115 3.35 15.25 -10.81
CA ARG A 115 3.87 16.56 -11.25
C ARG A 115 5.40 16.57 -11.34
N GLY A 116 6.08 15.84 -10.46
CA GLY A 116 7.54 15.71 -10.46
C GLY A 116 8.11 14.94 -11.66
N LEU A 117 7.28 14.18 -12.39
CA LEU A 117 7.73 13.41 -13.55
C LEU A 117 7.98 14.28 -14.77
N THR A 118 9.03 13.98 -15.53
CA THR A 118 9.23 14.52 -16.88
C THR A 118 8.18 13.98 -17.86
N ASP A 119 8.00 14.62 -19.01
CA ASP A 119 7.02 14.16 -20.01
C ASP A 119 7.35 12.76 -20.51
N ARG A 120 8.65 12.42 -20.58
CA ARG A 120 9.13 11.11 -20.99
C ARG A 120 8.84 10.05 -19.94
N GLU A 121 9.10 10.33 -18.66
CA GLU A 121 8.77 9.41 -17.57
C GLU A 121 7.27 9.19 -17.46
N PHE A 122 6.48 10.26 -17.54
CA PHE A 122 5.01 10.17 -17.55
C PHE A 122 4.50 9.33 -18.73
N SER A 123 5.09 9.50 -19.92
CA SER A 123 4.75 8.69 -21.09
C SER A 123 5.08 7.21 -20.88
N VAL A 124 6.22 6.90 -20.24
CA VAL A 124 6.61 5.52 -19.89
C VAL A 124 5.64 4.93 -18.88
N PHE A 125 5.23 5.69 -17.87
CA PHE A 125 4.22 5.27 -16.90
C PHE A 125 2.88 4.94 -17.59
N MET A 126 2.39 5.84 -18.44
CA MET A 126 1.13 5.63 -19.17
C MET A 126 1.21 4.44 -20.13
N ALA A 127 2.36 4.23 -20.77
CA ALA A 127 2.57 3.06 -21.63
C ALA A 127 2.55 1.75 -20.84
N ILE A 128 3.15 1.71 -19.63
CA ILE A 128 3.06 0.54 -18.75
C ILE A 128 1.61 0.28 -18.34
N TYR A 129 0.89 1.33 -17.93
CA TYR A 129 -0.51 1.26 -17.54
C TYR A 129 -1.38 0.65 -18.65
N GLN A 130 -1.24 1.15 -19.89
CA GLN A 130 -2.00 0.64 -21.03
C GLN A 130 -1.62 -0.80 -21.40
N LEU A 131 -0.32 -1.09 -21.50
CA LEU A 131 0.15 -2.43 -21.87
C LEU A 131 -0.23 -3.48 -20.84
N GLU A 132 -0.37 -3.10 -19.57
CA GLU A 132 -0.81 -4.01 -18.52
C GLU A 132 -2.27 -4.42 -18.70
N GLU A 133 -3.11 -3.48 -19.14
CA GLU A 133 -4.49 -3.73 -19.52
C GLU A 133 -4.57 -4.64 -20.75
N ASP A 134 -3.79 -4.32 -21.79
CA ASP A 134 -3.80 -5.05 -23.07
C ASP A 134 -3.23 -6.48 -22.95
N LEU A 135 -2.19 -6.67 -22.12
CA LEU A 135 -1.45 -7.93 -21.99
C LEU A 135 -1.81 -8.74 -20.73
N HIS A 136 -2.85 -8.33 -19.99
CA HIS A 136 -3.28 -8.98 -18.76
C HIS A 136 -2.16 -9.20 -17.71
N GLY A 137 -1.34 -8.18 -17.46
CA GLY A 137 -0.35 -8.18 -16.36
C GLY A 137 1.08 -8.60 -16.70
N LEU A 138 1.38 -8.96 -17.95
CA LEU A 138 2.72 -9.40 -18.39
C LEU A 138 3.45 -8.33 -19.21
N VAL A 139 3.69 -7.15 -18.64
CA VAL A 139 4.42 -6.07 -19.34
C VAL A 139 5.92 -6.24 -19.15
N ARG A 140 6.70 -6.31 -20.23
CA ARG A 140 8.17 -6.31 -20.16
C ARG A 140 8.72 -4.99 -20.67
N TYR A 141 9.98 -4.70 -20.34
CA TYR A 141 10.70 -3.54 -20.90
C TYR A 141 10.69 -3.51 -22.44
N SER A 142 10.72 -4.68 -23.08
CA SER A 142 10.64 -4.80 -24.55
C SER A 142 9.32 -4.28 -25.11
N ASP A 143 8.23 -4.45 -24.38
CA ASP A 143 6.89 -4.14 -24.86
C ASP A 143 6.66 -2.62 -24.79
N VAL A 144 7.07 -2.00 -23.68
CA VAL A 144 7.10 -0.53 -23.51
C VAL A 144 8.03 0.14 -24.52
N SER A 145 9.21 -0.45 -24.73
CA SER A 145 10.21 0.03 -25.70
C SER A 145 9.65 0.05 -27.13
N LYS A 146 8.91 -0.99 -27.53
CA LYS A 146 8.24 -1.06 -28.85
C LYS A 146 7.15 0.00 -28.98
N MET A 147 6.31 0.16 -27.95
CA MET A 147 5.21 1.12 -27.95
C MET A 147 5.71 2.58 -28.08
N LEU A 148 6.73 2.94 -27.30
CA LEU A 148 7.27 4.31 -27.27
C LEU A 148 8.41 4.58 -28.25
N LYS A 149 8.87 3.56 -28.98
CA LYS A 149 9.99 3.63 -29.94
C LYS A 149 11.29 4.16 -29.30
N ILE A 150 11.57 3.75 -28.07
CA ILE A 150 12.79 4.07 -27.33
C ILE A 150 13.53 2.80 -26.92
N THR A 151 14.81 2.89 -26.56
CA THR A 151 15.59 1.69 -26.19
C THR A 151 15.13 1.10 -24.86
N GLN A 152 15.27 -0.22 -24.69
CA GLN A 152 14.93 -0.90 -23.43
C GLN A 152 15.75 -0.38 -22.23
N ILE A 153 17.00 0.05 -22.48
CA ILE A 153 17.88 0.64 -21.46
C ILE A 153 17.29 1.97 -20.98
N THR A 154 16.83 2.81 -21.92
CA THR A 154 16.16 4.06 -21.61
C THR A 154 14.90 3.83 -20.78
N VAL A 155 14.05 2.86 -21.16
CA VAL A 155 12.86 2.48 -20.37
C VAL A 155 13.26 2.05 -18.96
N ARG A 156 14.30 1.20 -18.83
CA ARG A 156 14.80 0.74 -17.54
C ARG A 156 15.25 1.90 -16.65
N ASN A 157 15.96 2.88 -17.21
CA ASN A 157 16.43 4.04 -16.46
C ASN A 157 15.25 4.88 -15.96
N TYR A 158 14.27 5.16 -16.82
CA TYR A 158 13.05 5.87 -16.41
C TYR A 158 12.27 5.10 -15.35
N VAL A 159 12.10 3.80 -15.50
CA VAL A 159 11.41 2.95 -14.50
C VAL A 159 12.16 2.97 -13.16
N ASN A 160 13.48 2.84 -13.16
CA ASN A 160 14.26 2.90 -11.91
C ASN A 160 14.14 4.27 -11.25
N SER A 161 14.17 5.36 -12.03
CA SER A 161 13.99 6.72 -11.51
C SER A 161 12.60 6.90 -10.90
N MET A 162 11.54 6.48 -11.60
CA MET A 162 10.17 6.52 -11.08
C MET A 162 10.01 5.71 -9.79
N ILE A 163 10.63 4.52 -9.69
CA ILE A 163 10.63 3.72 -8.46
C ILE A 163 11.34 4.46 -7.32
N SER A 164 12.46 5.14 -7.59
CA SER A 164 13.16 5.94 -6.58
C SER A 164 12.37 7.16 -6.11
N MET A 165 11.46 7.68 -6.94
CA MET A 165 10.51 8.74 -6.60
C MET A 165 9.23 8.21 -5.93
N ASN A 166 9.18 6.92 -5.55
CA ASN A 166 8.01 6.27 -4.97
C ASN A 166 6.75 6.26 -5.86
N ILE A 167 6.91 6.34 -7.17
CA ILE A 167 5.79 6.09 -8.10
C ILE A 167 5.36 4.62 -7.95
N PRO A 168 4.05 4.33 -7.92
CA PRO A 168 3.49 2.98 -7.69
C PRO A 168 3.67 2.00 -8.86
N ILE A 169 4.92 1.77 -9.28
CA ILE A 169 5.34 0.74 -10.23
C ILE A 169 6.00 -0.40 -9.46
N GLU A 170 5.56 -1.62 -9.73
CA GLU A 170 6.17 -2.83 -9.23
C GLU A 170 7.01 -3.51 -10.30
N LYS A 171 8.12 -4.10 -9.84
CA LYS A 171 9.07 -4.83 -10.68
C LYS A 171 9.20 -6.25 -10.17
N HIS A 172 8.66 -7.20 -10.91
CA HIS A 172 8.66 -8.61 -10.55
C HIS A 172 9.73 -9.35 -11.35
N ARG A 173 10.70 -9.94 -10.67
CA ARG A 173 11.74 -10.78 -11.30
C ARG A 173 11.27 -12.22 -11.32
N GLN A 174 11.07 -12.77 -12.50
CA GLN A 174 10.70 -14.17 -12.68
C GLN A 174 11.95 -15.08 -12.67
N TYR A 175 11.76 -16.38 -12.39
CA TYR A 175 12.82 -17.40 -12.32
C TYR A 175 13.67 -17.49 -13.60
N ASN A 176 13.09 -17.18 -14.76
CA ASN A 176 13.77 -17.15 -16.06
C ASN A 176 14.61 -15.89 -16.30
N ARG A 177 14.92 -15.11 -15.25
CA ARG A 177 15.63 -13.81 -15.29
C ARG A 177 14.90 -12.71 -16.08
N LYS A 178 13.67 -12.95 -16.54
CA LYS A 178 12.85 -11.90 -17.14
C LYS A 178 12.24 -11.04 -16.04
N VAL A 179 12.04 -9.76 -16.37
CA VAL A 179 11.44 -8.78 -15.47
C VAL A 179 10.11 -8.36 -16.07
N SER A 180 9.05 -8.48 -15.28
CA SER A 180 7.75 -7.91 -15.58
C SER A 180 7.51 -6.65 -14.75
N LEU A 181 6.80 -5.72 -15.36
CA LEU A 181 6.36 -4.45 -14.80
C LEU A 181 4.86 -4.52 -14.58
N SER A 182 4.39 -3.98 -13.46
CA SER A 182 2.98 -3.81 -13.18
C SER A 182 2.77 -2.53 -12.39
N ILE A 183 1.60 -1.95 -12.51
CA ILE A 183 1.15 -0.87 -11.64
C ILE A 183 0.50 -1.50 -10.41
N LYS A 184 0.73 -0.91 -9.24
CA LYS A 184 0.10 -1.37 -7.99
C LYS A 184 -1.42 -1.46 -8.15
N LYS A 185 -2.01 -2.60 -7.76
CA LYS A 185 -3.44 -2.89 -7.98
C LYS A 185 -4.35 -1.85 -7.36
N GLU A 186 -3.97 -1.34 -6.19
CA GLU A 186 -4.68 -0.31 -5.45
C GLU A 186 -4.87 0.95 -6.31
N LEU A 187 -3.92 1.27 -7.20
CA LEU A 187 -4.03 2.41 -8.09
C LEU A 187 -4.95 2.16 -9.28
N ARG A 188 -5.00 0.92 -9.75
CA ARG A 188 -5.75 0.53 -10.93
C ARG A 188 -7.25 0.61 -10.69
N ASP A 189 -7.69 0.19 -9.52
CA ASP A 189 -9.10 0.13 -9.13
C ASP A 189 -9.77 1.52 -9.08
N LEU A 190 -8.98 2.60 -9.01
CA LEU A 190 -9.47 3.97 -8.98
C LEU A 190 -9.71 4.62 -10.36
N ASN A 191 -9.48 3.91 -11.48
CA ASN A 191 -9.63 4.44 -12.85
C ASN A 191 -8.92 5.80 -13.06
N LEU A 192 -7.68 5.89 -12.57
CA LEU A 192 -6.95 7.16 -12.44
C LEU A 192 -6.38 7.71 -13.74
N ALA A 193 -6.37 6.93 -14.83
CA ALA A 193 -5.78 7.34 -16.10
C ALA A 193 -6.33 8.68 -16.60
N THR A 194 -7.65 8.87 -16.54
CA THR A 194 -8.29 10.12 -16.97
C THR A 194 -7.96 11.30 -16.05
N LYS A 195 -7.82 11.06 -14.74
CA LYS A 195 -7.45 12.10 -13.76
C LYS A 195 -5.98 12.52 -13.92
N LEU A 196 -5.08 11.56 -14.11
CA LEU A 196 -3.65 11.80 -14.34
C LEU A 196 -3.41 12.54 -15.66
N LEU A 197 -4.17 12.21 -16.72
CA LEU A 197 -4.10 12.92 -17.99
C LEU A 197 -4.53 14.39 -17.84
N LYS A 198 -5.64 14.64 -17.13
CA LYS A 198 -6.09 16.00 -16.80
C LYS A 198 -5.07 16.76 -15.98
N LEU A 199 -4.48 16.12 -14.96
CA LEU A 199 -3.42 16.71 -14.13
C LEU A 199 -2.25 17.19 -14.99
N ARG A 200 -1.83 16.39 -15.98
CA ARG A 200 -0.74 16.73 -16.89
C ARG A 200 -1.08 17.89 -17.82
N GLN A 201 -2.27 17.89 -18.39
CA GLN A 201 -2.74 18.94 -19.31
C GLN A 201 -2.87 20.30 -18.61
N SER A 202 -3.35 20.33 -17.37
CA SER A 202 -3.50 21.56 -16.58
C SER A 202 -2.16 22.22 -16.24
N GLY A 203 -1.06 21.47 -16.17
CA GLY A 203 0.29 21.99 -15.90
C GLY A 203 1.04 22.52 -17.12
N SER A 204 0.57 22.23 -18.35
CA SER A 204 1.31 22.50 -19.59
C SER A 204 1.14 23.93 -20.15
N HIS A 205 0.38 24.80 -19.48
CA HIS A 205 0.08 26.16 -19.96
C HIS A 205 1.22 27.19 -19.79
N SER A 206 2.43 26.77 -19.38
CA SER A 206 3.55 27.69 -19.14
C SER A 206 4.81 27.45 -20.00
N GLN A 207 4.74 26.66 -21.08
CA GLN A 207 5.80 26.70 -22.09
C GLN A 207 5.80 28.07 -22.78
N LYS A 208 6.50 29.05 -22.20
CA LYS A 208 7.01 30.19 -22.96
C LYS A 208 8.06 29.64 -23.91
N THR A 209 7.75 29.67 -25.20
CA THR A 209 8.77 29.48 -26.23
C THR A 209 9.85 30.53 -26.02
N LEU A 210 11.13 30.15 -26.12
CA LEU A 210 12.28 31.05 -26.00
C LEU A 210 12.33 32.16 -27.08
N PHE A 211 11.31 32.21 -27.95
CA PHE A 211 11.20 33.07 -29.11
C PHE A 211 9.89 33.89 -29.17
N GLU A 212 9.18 34.03 -28.04
CA GLU A 212 8.20 35.11 -27.83
C GLU A 212 8.72 36.14 -26.82
#